data_AF-A0A2G6HCA3-F1
#
_entry.id   AF-A0A2G6HCA3-F1
#
_cell.length_a   1.000
_cell.length_b   1.000
_cell.length_c   1.000
_cell.angle_alpha   90.00
_cell.angle_beta   90.00
_cell.angle_gamma   90.00
#
_symmetry.space_group_name_H-M   'P 1'
#
loop_
_entity.id
_entity.type
_entity.pdbx_description
1 polymer ?
#
loop_
_entity_poly.entity_id
_entity_poly.type
_entity_poly.pdbx_seq_one_letter_code
_entity_poly.pdbx_strand_id
1 'polypeptide(L)' 'MKIDDQALGAVTMVGDYNWRKGPFWPAVCAFLFGHRQRYVHLGMRCTVAWWRDQPYLIWMREAK' A
#
# COMPACT_ATOMS: atom_id res chain seq x y z
N MET A 1 17.79 8.80 5.96
CA MET A 1 17.63 7.88 4.82
C MET A 1 16.47 8.39 3.98
N LYS A 2 16.72 9.01 2.81
CA LYS A 2 15.62 9.37 1.89
C LYS A 2 15.06 8.04 1.38
N ILE A 3 13.80 7.74 1.70
CA ILE A 3 13.11 6.63 1.06
C ILE A 3 13.01 7.02 -0.42
N ASP A 4 13.56 6.17 -1.29
CA ASP A 4 13.58 6.41 -2.72
C ASP A 4 12.13 6.52 -3.24
N ASP A 5 11.87 7.58 -4.01
CA ASP A 5 10.55 7.81 -4.58
C ASP A 5 10.15 6.68 -5.54
N GLN A 6 11.15 6.07 -6.21
CA GLN A 6 10.94 4.87 -7.02
C GLN A 6 10.49 3.66 -6.19
N ALA A 7 11.05 3.49 -4.99
CA ALA A 7 10.66 2.42 -4.08
C ALA A 7 9.22 2.59 -3.57
N LEU A 8 8.81 3.84 -3.28
CA LEU A 8 7.41 4.14 -2.93
C LEU A 8 6.45 3.87 -4.10
N GLY A 9 6.86 4.18 -5.33
CA GLY A 9 6.11 3.83 -6.54
C GLY A 9 5.91 2.32 -6.68
N ALA A 10 6.97 1.53 -6.52
CA ALA A 10 6.91 0.07 -6.57
C ALA A 10 5.98 -0.51 -5.51
N VAL A 11 6.08 -0.03 -4.25
CA VAL A 11 5.18 -0.45 -3.16
C VAL A 11 3.72 -0.13 -3.49
N THR A 12 3.46 1.05 -4.08
CA THR A 12 2.09 1.44 -4.47
C THR A 12 1.54 0.51 -5.55
N MET A 13 2.33 0.21 -6.58
CA MET A 13 1.93 -0.68 -7.68
C MET A 13 1.67 -2.12 -7.21
N VAL A 14 2.60 -2.70 -6.45
CA VAL A 14 2.44 -4.06 -5.92
C VAL A 14 1.27 -4.12 -4.93
N GLY A 15 1.12 -3.07 -4.10
CA GLY A 15 0.00 -2.93 -3.19
C GLY A 15 -1.36 -2.93 -3.89
N ASP A 16 -1.51 -2.18 -4.99
CA ASP A 16 -2.75 -2.14 -5.76
C ASP A 16 -3.04 -3.49 -6.42
N TYR A 17 -2.02 -4.15 -6.98
CA TYR A 17 -2.15 -5.49 -7.54
C TYR A 17 -2.64 -6.49 -6.48
N ASN A 18 -2.00 -6.53 -5.31
CA ASN A 18 -2.36 -7.43 -4.23
C ASN A 18 -3.77 -7.16 -3.65
N TRP A 19 -4.19 -5.89 -3.65
CA TRP A 19 -5.50 -5.51 -3.17
C TRP A 19 -6.63 -5.84 -4.15
N ARG A 20 -6.43 -5.60 -5.46
CA ARG A 20 -7.46 -5.76 -6.48
C ARG A 20 -7.50 -7.15 -7.13
N LYS A 21 -6.33 -7.75 -7.35
CA LYS A 21 -6.17 -9.02 -8.07
C LYS A 21 -5.66 -10.15 -7.20
N GLY A 22 -5.17 -9.84 -5.99
CA GLY A 22 -4.70 -10.84 -5.04
C GLY A 22 -5.83 -11.67 -4.43
N PRO A 23 -5.49 -12.75 -3.70
CA PRO A 23 -6.47 -13.58 -3.03
C PRO A 23 -7.22 -12.79 -1.96
N PHE A 24 -8.54 -12.98 -1.87
CA PHE A 24 -9.43 -12.18 -1.02
C PHE A 24 -9.07 -12.27 0.48
N TRP A 25 -8.78 -13.47 0.98
CA TRP A 25 -8.49 -13.70 2.39
C TRP A 25 -7.25 -12.94 2.91
N PRO A 26 -6.08 -13.02 2.25
CA PRO A 26 -4.93 -12.18 2.58
C PRO A 26 -5.23 -10.68 2.56
N ALA A 27 -6.02 -10.18 1.61
CA ALA A 27 -6.40 -8.78 1.55
C ALA A 27 -7.24 -8.37 2.78
N VAL A 28 -8.21 -9.21 3.16
CA VAL A 28 -9.01 -8.98 4.39
C VAL A 28 -8.13 -9.03 5.65
N CYS A 29 -7.22 -10.00 5.76
CA CYS A 29 -6.27 -10.06 6.88
C CYS A 29 -5.36 -8.83 6.93
N ALA A 30 -4.87 -8.37 5.79
CA ALA A 30 -4.06 -7.17 5.70
C ALA A 30 -4.84 -5.92 6.12
N PHE A 31 -6.11 -5.84 5.74
CA PHE A 31 -6.98 -4.74 6.14
C PHE A 31 -7.25 -4.69 7.66
N LEU A 32 -7.48 -5.85 8.28
CA LEU A 32 -7.84 -5.97 9.70
C LEU A 32 -6.62 -5.98 10.64
N PHE A 33 -5.55 -6.68 10.27
CA PHE A 33 -4.41 -6.98 11.14
C PHE A 33 -3.07 -6.46 10.61
N GLY A 34 -3.03 -5.95 9.38
CA GLY A 34 -1.80 -5.46 8.76
C GLY A 34 -1.31 -4.15 9.36
N HIS A 35 0.01 -3.96 9.37
CA HIS A 35 0.63 -2.71 9.81
C HIS A 35 0.41 -1.62 8.77
N ARG A 36 -0.23 -0.50 9.16
CA ARG A 36 -0.59 0.57 8.23
C ARG A 36 0.55 1.57 8.08
N GLN A 37 1.02 1.73 6.84
CA GLN A 37 1.95 2.78 6.44
C GLN A 37 1.24 3.79 5.56
N ARG A 38 1.40 5.08 5.88
CA ARG A 38 0.85 6.19 5.08
C ARG A 38 2.00 7.03 4.56
N TYR A 39 1.98 7.33 3.28
CA TYR A 39 2.97 8.20 2.64
C TYR A 39 2.32 9.04 1.54
N VAL A 40 3.01 10.08 1.12
CA VAL A 40 2.64 10.89 -0.04
C VAL A 40 3.64 10.60 -1.14
N HIS A 41 3.15 10.23 -2.31
CA HIS A 41 3.95 9.96 -3.50
C HIS A 41 3.23 10.57 -4.70
N LEU A 42 3.96 11.37 -5.51
CA LEU A 42 3.40 12.07 -6.68
C LEU A 42 2.12 12.89 -6.38
N GLY A 43 2.06 13.56 -5.22
CA GLY A 43 0.86 14.32 -4.81
C GLY A 43 -0.33 13.46 -4.37
N MET A 44 -0.15 12.13 -4.27
CA MET A 44 -1.17 11.19 -3.83
C MET A 44 -0.82 10.65 -2.44
N ARG A 45 -1.76 10.74 -1.52
CA ARG A 45 -1.68 10.12 -0.20
C ARG A 45 -2.11 8.66 -0.30
N CYS A 46 -1.13 7.77 -0.23
CA CYS A 46 -1.31 6.32 -0.26
C CYS A 46 -1.39 5.77 1.17
N THR A 47 -2.34 4.87 1.41
CA THR A 47 -2.44 4.07 2.63
C THR A 47 -2.24 2.61 2.27
N VAL A 48 -1.11 2.07 2.67
CA VAL A 48 -0.74 0.68 2.45
C VAL A 48 -0.80 -0.07 3.77
N ALA A 49 -1.36 -1.27 3.77
CA ALA A 49 -1.25 -2.20 4.88
C ALA A 49 -0.22 -3.29 4.53
N TRP A 50 0.69 -3.58 5.46
CA TRP A 50 1.67 -4.63 5.32
C TRP A 50 1.21 -5.87 6.06
N TRP A 51 1.18 -7.00 5.37
CA TRP A 51 0.80 -8.29 5.94
C TRP A 51 1.69 -9.38 5.37
N ARG A 52 2.37 -10.13 6.26
CA ARG A 52 3.35 -11.17 5.86
C ARG A 52 4.36 -10.67 4.81
N ASP A 53 4.95 -9.50 5.07
CA ASP A 53 5.92 -8.82 4.20
C ASP A 53 5.40 -8.43 2.80
N GLN A 54 4.08 -8.49 2.58
CA GLN A 54 3.44 -8.08 1.35
C GLN A 54 2.69 -6.75 1.55
N PRO A 55 2.82 -5.78 0.64
CA PRO A 55 2.04 -4.55 0.68
C PRO A 55 0.65 -4.75 0.07
N TYR A 56 -0.35 -4.07 0.63
CA TYR A 56 -1.73 -4.02 0.14
C TYR A 56 -2.20 -2.56 0.14
N LEU A 57 -2.54 -2.02 -1.03
CA LEU A 57 -2.98 -0.63 -1.14
C LEU A 57 -4.46 -0.52 -0.78
N ILE A 58 -4.73 -0.06 0.44
CA ILE A 58 -6.08 0.01 1.00
C ILE A 58 -6.83 1.25 0.50
N TRP A 59 -6.13 2.38 0.44
CA TRP A 59 -6.73 3.66 0.06
C TRP A 59 -5.71 4.54 -0.65
N MET A 60 -6.17 5.26 -1.66
CA MET A 60 -5.40 6.30 -2.35
C MET A 60 -6.28 7.53 -2.54
N ARG A 61 -5.77 8.71 -2.17
CA ARG A 61 -6.48 9.98 -2.35
C ARG A 61 -5.49 11.09 -2.69
N GLU A 62 -5.94 12.14 -3.35
CA GLU A 62 -5.11 13.32 -3.60
C GLU A 62 -4.69 14.00 -2.28
N ALA A 63 -3.44 14.43 -2.22
CA ALA A 63 -2.92 15.22 -1.12
C ALA A 63 -3.32 16.68 -1.35
N LYS A 64 -4.45 17.08 -0.75
CA LYS A 64 -4.86 18.49 -0.62
C LYS A 64 -3.86 19.31 0.18
#